data_AF-A0ABC8J7N7-F1
#
_entry.id   AF-A0ABC8J7N7-F1
#
_cell.length_a   1.000
_cell.length_b   1.000
_cell.length_c   1.000
_cell.angle_alpha   90.00
_cell.angle_beta   90.00
_cell.angle_gamma   90.00
#
_symmetry.space_group_name_H-M   'P 1'
#
loop_
_entity.id
_entity.type
_entity.pdbx_description
1 polymer ?
#
loop_
_entity_poly.entity_id
_entity_poly.type
_entity_poly.pdbx_seq_one_letter_code
_entity_poly.pdbx_strand_id
1 'polypeptide(L)'
;MEILSGGAVGSIEKLIESAEEEVLLASCRLIKLYPELEHCVGLQTILGFLPLEKFVEACQDPQDETNEMRAKSLHKFWNGQISSLFTTTKGVPYDVQELLIVKSNFGELLYQTILKGFREARVAMKIGYHAKPWDMEEGREASLQEIVDKVRTIAQRRRDGIRRED
;
A
#
# COMPACT_ATOMS: atom_id res chain seq x y z
N MET A 1 -4.65 -9.43 -38.41
CA MET A 1 -4.02 -8.41 -37.53
C MET A 1 -5.04 -8.15 -36.42
N GLU A 2 -4.97 -8.93 -35.35
CA GLU A 2 -5.99 -8.93 -34.29
C GLU A 2 -5.71 -7.81 -33.29
N ILE A 3 -6.63 -6.86 -33.23
CA ILE A 3 -6.71 -5.84 -32.18
C ILE A 3 -7.67 -6.39 -31.13
N LEU A 4 -7.16 -7.22 -30.21
CA LEU A 4 -7.92 -7.74 -29.06
C LEU A 4 -7.19 -7.57 -27.71
N SER A 5 -5.99 -6.96 -27.69
CA SER A 5 -5.14 -6.94 -26.49
C SER A 5 -5.50 -5.88 -25.44
N GLY A 6 -6.11 -4.75 -25.83
CA GLY A 6 -6.37 -3.64 -24.89
C GLY A 6 -7.46 -3.91 -23.85
N GLY A 7 -8.53 -4.63 -24.21
CA GLY A 7 -9.66 -4.91 -23.31
C GLY A 7 -9.38 -6.03 -22.29
N ALA A 8 -8.64 -7.06 -22.71
CA ALA A 8 -8.28 -8.19 -21.85
C ALA A 8 -7.24 -7.80 -20.79
N VAL A 9 -6.23 -7.01 -21.15
CA VAL A 9 -5.20 -6.53 -20.21
C VAL A 9 -5.81 -5.65 -19.12
N GLY A 10 -6.69 -4.70 -19.48
CA GLY A 10 -7.40 -3.87 -18.50
C GLY A 10 -8.37 -4.65 -17.59
N SER A 11 -8.80 -5.86 -18.00
CA SER A 11 -9.60 -6.75 -17.14
C SER A 11 -8.73 -7.52 -16.14
N ILE A 12 -7.50 -7.89 -16.53
CA ILE A 12 -6.55 -8.62 -15.68
C ILE A 12 -5.97 -7.70 -14.60
N GLU A 13 -5.58 -6.47 -14.95
CA GLU A 13 -5.04 -5.50 -13.98
C GLU A 13 -6.04 -5.22 -12.85
N LYS A 14 -7.33 -5.09 -13.16
CA LYS A 14 -8.40 -4.93 -12.15
C LYS A 14 -8.55 -6.14 -11.25
N LEU A 15 -8.43 -7.36 -11.80
CA LEU A 15 -8.50 -8.59 -11.01
C LEU A 15 -7.30 -8.70 -10.06
N ILE A 16 -6.10 -8.36 -10.53
CA ILE A 16 -4.89 -8.31 -9.71
C ILE A 16 -5.07 -7.27 -8.59
N GLU A 17 -5.52 -6.06 -8.94
CA GLU A 17 -5.73 -5.00 -7.95
C GLU A 17 -6.71 -5.42 -6.85
N SER A 18 -7.82 -6.08 -7.24
CA SER A 18 -8.81 -6.63 -6.31
C SER A 18 -8.23 -7.72 -5.41
N ALA A 19 -7.47 -8.66 -5.97
CA ALA A 19 -6.85 -9.74 -5.20
C ALA A 19 -5.81 -9.21 -4.21
N GLU A 20 -4.97 -8.27 -4.64
CA GLU A 20 -3.99 -7.61 -3.77
C GLU A 20 -4.69 -6.82 -2.64
N GLU A 21 -5.83 -6.18 -2.94
CA GLU A 21 -6.63 -5.49 -1.94
C GLU A 21 -7.23 -6.44 -0.91
N GLU A 22 -7.73 -7.61 -1.33
CA GLU A 22 -8.24 -8.65 -0.44
C GLU A 22 -7.17 -9.22 0.48
N VAL A 23 -5.97 -9.49 -0.05
CA VAL A 23 -4.83 -9.97 0.73
C VAL A 23 -4.42 -8.93 1.78
N LEU A 24 -4.28 -7.67 1.38
CA LEU A 24 -3.94 -6.58 2.29
C LEU A 24 -5.01 -6.41 3.38
N LEU A 25 -6.29 -6.47 2.99
CA LEU A 25 -7.42 -6.40 3.91
C LEU A 25 -7.37 -7.52 4.96
N ALA A 26 -7.06 -8.75 4.55
CA ALA A 26 -6.91 -9.88 5.45
C ALA A 26 -5.74 -9.67 6.42
N SER A 27 -4.57 -9.24 5.91
CA SER A 27 -3.39 -8.92 6.72
C SER A 27 -3.69 -7.87 7.79
N CYS A 28 -4.27 -6.73 7.41
CA CYS A 28 -4.58 -5.65 8.35
C CYS A 28 -5.66 -6.05 9.38
N ARG A 29 -6.62 -6.90 9.02
CA ARG A 29 -7.59 -7.45 9.98
C ARG A 29 -6.91 -8.31 11.04
N LEU A 30 -5.91 -9.12 10.67
CA LEU A 30 -5.15 -9.90 11.65
C LEU A 30 -4.41 -9.00 12.62
N ILE A 31 -3.73 -7.95 12.15
CA ILE A 31 -3.04 -7.00 13.04
C ILE A 31 -4.04 -6.31 13.97
N LYS A 32 -5.17 -5.85 13.44
CA LYS A 32 -6.22 -5.22 14.25
C LYS A 32 -6.76 -6.15 15.36
N LEU A 33 -6.83 -7.45 15.10
CA LEU A 33 -7.27 -8.46 16.08
C LEU A 33 -6.16 -8.88 17.06
N TYR A 34 -4.90 -8.75 16.66
CA TYR A 34 -3.71 -9.08 17.44
C TYR A 34 -2.77 -7.87 17.51
N PRO A 35 -3.06 -6.87 18.37
CA PRO A 35 -2.29 -5.63 18.46
C PRO A 35 -0.82 -5.83 18.80
N GLU A 36 -0.41 -7.00 19.31
CA GLU A 36 1.00 -7.35 19.50
C GLU A 36 1.81 -7.38 18.20
N LEU A 37 1.12 -7.44 17.05
CA LEU A 37 1.70 -7.38 15.71
C LEU A 37 1.77 -5.95 15.17
N GLU A 38 1.16 -4.98 15.84
CA GLU A 38 1.16 -3.59 15.40
C GLU A 38 2.53 -2.96 15.69
N HIS A 39 3.16 -2.46 14.62
CA HIS A 39 4.43 -1.75 14.70
C HIS A 39 4.30 -0.44 13.92
N CYS A 40 4.14 0.67 14.65
CA CYS A 40 4.05 2.01 14.09
C CYS A 40 5.41 2.70 14.17
N VAL A 41 6.28 2.45 13.19
CA VAL A 41 7.65 2.97 13.16
C VAL A 41 7.83 3.88 11.95
N GLY A 42 7.36 5.12 12.07
CA GLY A 42 7.46 6.14 11.04
C GLY A 42 6.30 6.14 10.04
N LEU A 43 6.37 7.04 9.06
CA LEU A 43 5.27 7.26 8.10
C LEU A 43 5.10 6.08 7.12
N GLN A 44 6.17 5.34 6.84
CA GLN A 44 6.17 4.20 5.94
C GLN A 44 5.28 3.04 6.42
N THR A 45 4.99 2.96 7.72
CA THR A 45 4.09 1.95 8.30
C THR A 45 2.63 2.38 8.26
N ILE A 46 2.29 3.52 7.65
CA ILE A 46 0.93 4.03 7.53
C ILE A 46 0.36 3.68 6.15
N LEU A 47 -0.80 3.01 6.11
CA LEU A 47 -1.54 2.69 4.90
C LEU A 47 -1.84 3.96 4.09
N GLY A 48 -1.50 3.92 2.80
CA GLY A 48 -1.70 5.01 1.84
C GLY A 48 -0.54 6.01 1.80
N PHE A 49 0.44 5.91 2.70
CA PHE A 49 1.60 6.78 2.65
C PHE A 49 2.52 6.38 1.49
N LEU A 50 2.82 7.34 0.60
CA LEU A 50 3.74 7.15 -0.50
C LEU A 50 5.17 7.60 -0.10
N PRO A 51 6.20 6.74 -0.25
CA PRO A 51 7.59 7.09 0.06
C PRO A 51 8.15 8.09 -0.95
N LEU A 52 8.79 9.17 -0.47
CA LEU A 52 9.38 10.22 -1.33
C LEU A 52 10.51 9.65 -2.20
N GLU A 53 11.23 8.66 -1.68
CA GLU A 53 12.37 8.01 -2.32
C GLU A 53 11.97 7.44 -3.69
N LYS A 54 10.76 6.88 -3.82
CA LYS A 54 10.25 6.35 -5.09
C LYS A 54 9.97 7.43 -6.12
N PHE A 55 9.61 8.64 -5.69
CA PHE A 55 9.45 9.78 -6.60
C PHE A 55 10.80 10.34 -7.02
N VAL A 56 11.77 10.36 -6.11
CA VAL A 56 13.15 10.78 -6.42
C VAL A 56 13.75 9.82 -7.44
N GLU A 57 13.69 8.50 -7.19
CA GLU A 57 14.16 7.46 -8.12
C GLU A 57 13.54 7.61 -9.52
N ALA A 58 12.22 7.83 -9.60
CA ALA A 58 11.51 7.94 -10.87
C ALA A 58 11.75 9.25 -11.62
N CYS A 59 12.17 10.31 -10.92
CA CYS A 59 12.52 11.60 -11.51
C CYS A 59 14.02 11.73 -11.79
N GLN A 60 14.85 10.72 -11.59
CA GLN A 60 16.29 10.82 -11.84
C GLN A 60 16.59 10.91 -13.35
N ASP A 61 16.68 12.13 -13.87
CA ASP A 61 17.31 12.44 -15.15
C ASP A 61 18.69 13.07 -14.92
N PRO A 62 19.80 12.42 -15.33
CA PRO A 62 21.15 12.94 -15.15
C PRO A 62 21.40 14.34 -15.72
N GLN A 63 20.53 14.84 -16.61
CA GLN A 63 20.66 16.14 -17.27
C GLN A 63 19.75 17.23 -16.68
N ASP A 64 18.93 16.93 -15.66
CA ASP A 64 17.94 17.86 -15.10
C ASP A 64 18.20 18.17 -13.62
N GLU A 65 18.65 19.38 -13.32
CA GLU A 65 18.90 19.87 -11.96
C GLU A 65 17.60 20.10 -11.15
N THR A 66 16.43 20.05 -11.80
CA THR A 66 15.12 20.29 -11.17
C THR A 66 14.44 19.01 -10.65
N ASN A 67 15.07 17.84 -10.82
CA ASN A 67 14.53 16.53 -10.48
C ASN A 67 13.99 16.44 -9.04
N GLU A 68 14.72 16.99 -8.08
CA GLU A 68 14.32 16.95 -6.67
C GLU A 68 13.05 17.76 -6.43
N MET A 69 12.94 18.95 -7.03
CA MET A 69 11.76 19.80 -6.92
C MET A 69 10.55 19.14 -7.60
N ARG A 70 10.77 18.53 -8.76
CA ARG A 70 9.76 17.76 -9.50
C ARG A 70 9.25 16.57 -8.69
N ALA A 71 10.16 15.78 -8.11
CA ALA A 71 9.83 14.65 -7.24
C ALA A 71 9.00 15.09 -6.02
N LYS A 72 9.42 16.14 -5.31
CA LYS A 72 8.68 16.68 -4.15
C LYS A 72 7.28 17.18 -4.52
N SER A 73 7.16 17.86 -5.67
CA SER A 73 5.88 18.40 -6.14
C SER A 73 4.90 17.28 -6.50
N LEU A 74 5.39 16.26 -7.21
CA LEU A 74 4.61 15.09 -7.59
C LEU A 74 4.22 14.25 -6.36
N HIS A 75 5.16 14.04 -5.43
CA HIS A 75 4.92 13.36 -4.15
C HIS A 75 3.84 14.05 -3.32
N LYS A 76 3.91 15.38 -3.21
CA LYS A 76 2.92 16.18 -2.49
C LYS A 76 1.54 16.10 -3.14
N PHE A 77 1.46 16.16 -4.46
CA PHE A 77 0.20 16.03 -5.20
C PHE A 77 -0.46 14.68 -4.91
N TRP A 78 0.24 13.57 -5.11
CA TRP A 78 -0.34 12.23 -4.96
C TRP A 78 -0.67 11.87 -3.51
N ASN A 79 0.18 12.23 -2.54
CA ASN A 79 -0.18 12.07 -1.12
C ASN A 79 -1.38 12.94 -0.73
N GLY A 80 -1.53 14.13 -1.31
CA GLY A 80 -2.72 14.96 -1.14
C GLY A 80 -3.99 14.28 -1.66
N GLN A 81 -3.91 13.68 -2.85
CA GLN A 81 -5.03 12.92 -3.43
C GLN A 81 -5.41 11.72 -2.56
N ILE A 82 -4.43 10.93 -2.11
CA ILE A 82 -4.68 9.79 -1.22
C ILE A 82 -5.27 10.26 0.12
N SER A 83 -4.72 11.32 0.70
CA SER A 83 -5.21 11.86 1.98
C SER A 83 -6.66 12.34 1.88
N SER A 84 -7.07 12.86 0.71
CA SER A 84 -8.44 13.31 0.48
C SER A 84 -9.48 12.18 0.51
N LEU A 85 -9.06 10.92 0.34
CA LEU A 85 -9.94 9.77 0.50
C LEU A 85 -10.46 9.64 1.93
N PHE A 86 -9.65 9.99 2.93
CA PHE A 86 -10.05 9.90 4.33
C PHE A 86 -11.06 10.99 4.74
N THR A 87 -11.19 12.07 3.95
CA THR A 87 -12.11 13.18 4.24
C THR A 87 -13.35 13.17 3.36
N THR A 88 -13.36 12.38 2.28
CA THR A 88 -14.49 12.28 1.35
C THR A 88 -15.26 10.98 1.56
N THR A 89 -16.58 11.07 1.78
CA THR A 89 -17.46 9.91 2.00
C THR A 89 -17.65 9.02 0.77
N LYS A 90 -17.14 9.43 -0.39
CA LYS A 90 -17.36 8.75 -1.67
C LYS A 90 -16.26 7.78 -2.09
N GLY A 91 -15.13 7.70 -1.37
CA GLY A 91 -14.03 6.79 -1.74
C GLY A 91 -13.68 6.89 -3.21
N VAL A 92 -13.52 8.13 -3.70
CA VAL A 92 -13.48 8.45 -5.14
C VAL A 92 -12.28 7.73 -5.78
N PRO A 93 -12.42 7.10 -6.96
CA PRO A 93 -11.28 6.55 -7.67
C PRO A 93 -10.28 7.67 -8.02
N TYR A 94 -9.01 7.31 -8.07
CA TYR A 94 -8.00 8.14 -8.72
C TYR A 94 -8.36 8.42 -10.19
N ASP A 95 -7.89 9.53 -10.75
CA ASP A 95 -8.05 9.78 -12.17
C ASP A 95 -7.14 8.83 -12.97
N VAL A 96 -7.76 7.96 -13.77
CA VAL A 96 -7.05 6.98 -14.60
C VAL A 96 -6.15 7.68 -15.63
N GLN A 97 -6.57 8.81 -16.19
CA GLN A 97 -5.76 9.56 -17.15
C GLN A 97 -4.52 10.15 -16.48
N GLU A 98 -4.64 10.71 -15.28
CA GLU A 98 -3.50 11.23 -14.52
C GLU A 98 -2.48 10.11 -14.20
N LEU A 99 -2.95 8.92 -13.84
CA LEU A 99 -2.08 7.77 -13.61
C LEU A 99 -1.41 7.26 -14.88
N LEU A 100 -2.12 7.24 -16.02
CA LEU A 100 -1.53 6.86 -17.30
C LEU A 100 -0.46 7.86 -17.75
N ILE A 101 -0.66 9.16 -17.47
CA ILE A 101 0.38 10.18 -17.66
C ILE A 101 1.59 9.89 -16.78
N VAL A 102 1.39 9.49 -15.52
CA VAL A 102 2.51 9.09 -14.66
C VAL A 102 3.25 7.89 -15.23
N LYS A 103 2.52 6.85 -15.64
CA LYS A 103 3.09 5.65 -16.26
C LYS A 103 3.94 5.98 -17.47
N SER A 104 3.45 6.87 -18.34
CA SER A 104 4.14 7.29 -19.56
C SER A 104 5.38 8.14 -19.28
N ASN A 105 5.33 9.05 -18.29
CA ASN A 105 6.37 10.05 -18.09
C ASN A 105 7.43 9.67 -17.05
N PHE A 106 7.09 8.76 -16.13
CA PHE A 106 7.93 8.38 -14.99
C PHE A 106 8.06 6.87 -14.80
N GLY A 107 7.42 6.08 -15.67
CA GLY A 107 7.57 4.63 -15.73
C GLY A 107 6.62 3.83 -14.82
N GLU A 108 6.69 2.52 -14.99
CA GLU A 108 5.82 1.54 -14.33
C GLU A 108 5.96 1.55 -12.81
N LEU A 109 7.19 1.70 -12.30
CA LEU A 109 7.46 1.60 -10.86
C LEU A 109 6.72 2.67 -10.05
N LEU A 110 6.76 3.93 -10.52
CA LEU A 110 6.07 5.02 -9.84
C LEU A 110 4.55 4.87 -9.96
N TYR A 111 4.07 4.48 -11.14
CA TYR A 111 2.67 4.16 -11.38
C TYR A 111 2.14 3.10 -10.40
N GLN A 112 2.84 1.97 -10.25
CA GLN A 112 2.47 0.90 -9.32
C GLN A 112 2.54 1.36 -7.86
N THR A 113 3.51 2.20 -7.51
CA THR A 113 3.64 2.77 -6.16
C THR A 113 2.42 3.61 -5.78
N ILE A 114 1.96 4.47 -6.70
CA ILE A 114 0.76 5.30 -6.47
C ILE A 114 -0.49 4.44 -6.39
N LEU A 115 -0.67 3.48 -7.32
CA LEU A 115 -1.79 2.54 -7.30
C LEU A 115 -1.88 1.79 -5.96
N LYS A 116 -0.74 1.28 -5.48
CA LYS A 116 -0.66 0.63 -4.17
C LYS A 116 -1.12 1.55 -3.05
N GLY A 117 -0.70 2.82 -3.04
CA GLY A 117 -1.13 3.80 -2.04
C GLY A 117 -2.64 4.01 -2.02
N PHE A 118 -3.28 4.12 -3.18
CA PHE A 118 -4.75 4.20 -3.27
C PHE A 118 -5.44 2.95 -2.73
N ARG A 119 -4.94 1.76 -3.10
CA ARG A 119 -5.43 0.49 -2.54
C ARG A 119 -5.31 0.46 -1.02
N GLU A 120 -4.15 0.80 -0.48
CA GLU A 120 -3.93 0.84 0.96
C GLU A 120 -4.89 1.80 1.68
N ALA A 121 -5.13 2.98 1.12
CA ALA A 121 -6.08 3.94 1.67
C ALA A 121 -7.52 3.41 1.64
N ARG A 122 -7.94 2.75 0.56
CA ARG A 122 -9.25 2.09 0.50
C ARG A 122 -9.39 0.99 1.55
N VAL A 123 -8.36 0.16 1.74
CA VAL A 123 -8.34 -0.85 2.81
C VAL A 123 -8.50 -0.17 4.16
N ALA A 124 -7.69 0.85 4.45
CA ALA A 124 -7.73 1.57 5.72
C ALA A 124 -9.12 2.15 6.02
N MET A 125 -9.78 2.74 5.02
CA MET A 125 -11.17 3.21 5.13
C MET A 125 -12.15 2.07 5.43
N LYS A 126 -12.03 0.93 4.72
CA LYS A 126 -12.91 -0.23 4.91
C LYS A 126 -12.84 -0.83 6.32
N ILE A 127 -11.69 -0.77 6.98
CA ILE A 127 -11.49 -1.38 8.31
C ILE A 127 -11.40 -0.36 9.46
N GLY A 128 -11.29 0.93 9.17
CA GLY A 128 -11.04 1.96 10.18
C GLY A 128 -9.75 1.70 10.96
N TYR A 129 -8.68 1.34 10.26
CA TYR A 129 -7.37 1.01 10.83
C TYR A 129 -6.29 1.32 9.81
N HIS A 130 -5.19 1.94 10.25
CA HIS A 130 -4.25 2.60 9.36
C HIS A 130 -2.84 2.01 9.38
N ALA A 131 -2.53 1.05 10.25
CA ALA A 131 -1.20 0.47 10.30
C ALA A 131 -1.02 -0.62 9.23
N LYS A 132 0.13 -0.60 8.55
CA LYS A 132 0.55 -1.64 7.62
C LYS A 132 1.02 -2.89 8.37
N PRO A 133 0.92 -4.07 7.75
CA PRO A 133 1.69 -5.23 8.19
C PRO A 133 3.18 -4.95 8.06
N TRP A 134 3.89 -4.80 9.18
CA TRP A 134 5.31 -4.45 9.14
C TRP A 134 6.16 -5.53 9.81
N ASP A 135 7.25 -5.90 9.14
CA ASP A 135 8.31 -6.70 9.71
C ASP A 135 9.42 -5.80 10.22
N MET A 136 9.60 -5.80 11.55
CA MET A 136 10.61 -4.99 12.22
C MET A 136 12.04 -5.49 12.01
N GLU A 137 12.21 -6.81 11.80
CA GLU A 137 13.53 -7.42 11.62
C GLU A 137 14.05 -7.12 10.22
N GLU A 138 13.18 -7.27 9.21
CA GLU A 138 13.51 -7.05 7.80
C GLU A 138 13.33 -5.60 7.34
N GLY A 139 12.71 -4.74 8.17
CA GLY A 139 12.50 -3.32 7.84
C GLY A 139 11.61 -3.10 6.62
N ARG A 140 10.62 -3.96 6.40
CA ARG A 140 9.72 -3.93 5.23
C ARG A 140 8.30 -4.35 5.60
N GLU A 141 7.39 -4.24 4.64
CA GLU A 141 6.05 -4.80 4.77
C GLU A 141 6.13 -6.33 4.94
N ALA A 142 5.37 -6.86 5.91
CA ALA A 142 5.25 -8.28 6.17
C ALA A 142 4.24 -8.91 5.19
N SER A 143 4.57 -10.08 4.68
CA SER A 143 3.66 -10.91 3.90
C SER A 143 2.54 -11.49 4.77
N LEU A 144 1.42 -11.86 4.14
CA LEU A 144 0.31 -12.52 4.85
C LEU A 144 0.76 -13.79 5.58
N GLN A 145 1.67 -14.57 4.97
CA GLN A 145 2.18 -15.81 5.57
C GLN A 145 2.97 -15.53 6.87
N GLU A 146 3.85 -14.52 6.84
CA GLU A 146 4.61 -14.10 8.03
C GLU A 146 3.67 -13.65 9.17
N ILE A 147 2.60 -12.91 8.84
CA ILE A 147 1.59 -12.51 9.84
C ILE A 147 0.88 -13.73 10.41
N VAL A 148 0.42 -14.65 9.57
CA VAL A 148 -0.28 -15.86 10.00
C VAL A 148 0.59 -16.71 10.94
N ASP A 149 1.87 -16.84 10.65
CA ASP A 149 2.80 -17.60 11.51
C ASP A 149 3.03 -16.91 12.86
N LYS A 150 3.13 -15.58 12.88
CA LYS A 150 3.18 -14.81 14.14
C LYS A 150 1.88 -14.95 14.93
N VAL A 151 0.71 -14.89 14.30
CA VAL A 151 -0.60 -15.11 14.93
C VAL A 151 -0.69 -16.50 15.57
N ARG A 152 -0.25 -17.55 14.88
CA ARG A 152 -0.23 -18.93 15.43
C ARG A 152 0.61 -18.99 16.70
N THR A 153 1.79 -18.38 16.66
CA THR A 153 2.71 -18.32 17.81
C THR A 153 2.07 -17.59 19.00
N ILE A 154 1.42 -16.44 18.77
CA ILE A 154 0.71 -15.69 19.81
C ILE A 154 -0.43 -16.52 20.41
N ALA A 155 -1.25 -17.15 19.56
CA ALA A 155 -2.37 -17.97 20.00
C ALA A 155 -1.93 -19.16 20.85
N GLN A 156 -0.82 -19.82 20.49
CA GLN A 156 -0.22 -20.89 21.29
C GLN A 156 0.24 -20.39 22.66
N ARG A 157 0.99 -19.28 22.71
CA ARG A 157 1.45 -18.68 23.98
C ARG A 157 0.28 -18.31 24.90
N ARG A 158 -0.78 -17.71 24.37
CA ARG A 158 -1.99 -17.38 25.14
C ARG A 158 -2.64 -18.63 25.72
N ARG A 159 -2.72 -19.72 24.95
CA ARG A 159 -3.27 -21.01 25.42
C ARG A 159 -2.43 -21.62 26.54
N ASP A 160 -1.11 -21.58 26.41
CA ASP A 160 -0.20 -22.19 27.38
C ASP A 160 -0.07 -21.36 28.67
N GLY A 161 -0.22 -20.02 28.58
CA GLY A 161 -0.30 -19.14 29.74
C GLY A 161 -1.53 -19.41 30.61
N ILE A 162 -2.70 -19.56 29.98
CA ILE A 162 -3.95 -19.88 30.70
C ILE A 162 -3.84 -21.21 31.46
N ARG A 163 -3.19 -22.22 30.88
CA ARG A 163 -3.01 -23.54 31.52
C ARG A 163 -2.06 -23.56 32.72
N ARG A 164 -1.29 -22.50 32.96
CA ARG A 164 -0.35 -22.42 34.10
C ARG A 164 -0.93 -21.68 35.30
N GLU A 165 -2.08 -21.03 35.14
CA GLU A 165 -2.77 -20.28 36.20
C GLU A 165 -3.94 -21.06 36.83
N ASP A 166 -4.25 -22.26 36.31
CA ASP A 166 -5.19 -23.25 36.87
C ASP A 166 -4.44 -24.39 37.59
#